data_AF-A0A8K2A0C1-F1
#
_entry.id   AF-A0A8K2A0C1-F1
#
_cell.length_a   1.000
_cell.length_b   1.000
_cell.length_c   1.000
_cell.angle_alpha   90.00
_cell.angle_beta   90.00
_cell.angle_gamma   90.00
#
_symmetry.space_group_name_H-M   'P 1'
#
loop_
_entity.id
_entity.type
_entity.pdbx_description
1 polymer ?
#
loop_
_entity_poly.entity_id
_entity_poly.type
_entity_poly.pdbx_seq_one_letter_code
_entity_poly.pdbx_strand_id
1 'polypeptide(L)'
;MDEFIANLQQTLGTSVPNLIGAIAILIVGWIVAVIAAWATKTILSKTHLDDRLAGWTGGRPAKVTHWAATAVFWVLILFTLVGFLQALQLTAVSEPLNQLLNQVFAYLPKLGGALLILALAWILATIARALLVRSLQTFALDDRLNTQLSDPDQPVDSQTRTSPIALSETLGNALYWFIFLLFLPGVLEALQLQSALLPIRSLLDDILAILPNILAAVLIGTVGWFIARIVRLIVTNLLKASGFERVGARFGFRPAPGQPGLAWLGGTIVYILVLIPIAIAALNALRIEAISVPAIAMLEQILQALPRIFTATVILFAAYILGLFIGDLLTTLLTNIGFNNIFRWLGLQVAEPSPPPPAPAPRPSEPTTVLQTSTVLQTPEEPSGSALTSVKTPSEIVGKIALGGILLVFLLPATDVLQFAPLTALISGLLVILGQVLVGVVVFAVGLYLANLAYQLLASSGGAQAKLVAQAARIAILALVSAMALQQMGIATSIVNLAFGLLFGAVAVAVAVAFGFGSMDVAGEQVRHWLQDFKQKDDAAV
;
A
#
# COMPACT_ATOMS: atom_id res chain seq x y z
N MET A 1 -66.48 53.95 5.27
CA MET A 1 -66.56 53.98 3.79
C MET A 1 -65.82 55.19 3.26
N ASP A 2 -66.05 56.38 3.79
CA ASP A 2 -65.45 57.64 3.31
C ASP A 2 -63.92 57.71 3.44
N GLU A 3 -63.33 57.10 4.47
CA GLU A 3 -61.87 57.03 4.63
C GLU A 3 -61.19 56.09 3.60
N PHE A 4 -61.90 55.04 3.18
CA PHE A 4 -61.48 54.15 2.09
C PHE A 4 -61.62 54.83 0.74
N ILE A 5 -62.71 55.59 0.53
CA ILE A 5 -62.90 56.38 -0.68
C ILE A 5 -61.87 57.52 -0.74
N ALA A 6 -61.55 58.18 0.37
CA ALA A 6 -60.51 59.21 0.44
C ALA A 6 -59.11 58.63 0.16
N ASN A 7 -58.79 57.47 0.73
CA ASN A 7 -57.54 56.76 0.39
C ASN A 7 -57.50 56.34 -1.08
N LEU A 8 -58.58 55.77 -1.62
CA LEU A 8 -58.67 55.44 -3.04
C LEU A 8 -58.53 56.68 -3.92
N GLN A 9 -59.14 57.79 -3.56
CA GLN A 9 -59.07 59.03 -4.33
C GLN A 9 -57.66 59.65 -4.27
N GLN A 10 -56.95 59.49 -3.15
CA GLN A 10 -55.56 59.94 -2.99
C GLN A 10 -54.56 59.02 -3.72
N THR A 11 -54.76 57.69 -3.68
CA THR A 11 -53.95 56.71 -4.42
C THR A 11 -54.20 56.78 -5.94
N LEU A 12 -55.46 56.92 -6.36
CA LEU A 12 -55.83 57.06 -7.78
C LEU A 12 -55.42 58.43 -8.33
N GLY A 13 -55.58 59.50 -7.54
CA GLY A 13 -55.21 60.86 -7.95
C GLY A 13 -53.72 61.03 -8.26
N THR A 14 -52.86 60.25 -7.61
CA THR A 14 -51.40 60.24 -7.84
C THR A 14 -50.94 59.19 -8.86
N SER A 15 -51.68 58.08 -9.02
CA SER A 15 -51.32 57.00 -9.94
C SER A 15 -51.69 57.30 -11.40
N VAL A 16 -52.76 58.06 -11.64
CA VAL A 16 -53.21 58.39 -13.01
C VAL A 16 -52.17 59.19 -13.80
N PRO A 17 -51.53 60.26 -13.26
CA PRO A 17 -50.46 60.96 -13.95
C PRO A 17 -49.25 60.08 -14.26
N ASN A 18 -48.85 59.20 -13.33
CA ASN A 18 -47.72 58.28 -13.51
C ASN A 18 -47.98 57.25 -14.61
N LEU A 19 -49.21 56.75 -14.73
CA LEU A 19 -49.63 55.84 -15.80
C LEU A 19 -49.52 56.52 -17.18
N ILE A 20 -49.99 57.76 -17.29
CA ILE A 20 -49.90 58.54 -18.54
C ILE A 20 -48.43 58.81 -18.89
N GLY A 21 -47.61 59.21 -17.90
CA GLY A 21 -46.18 59.42 -18.08
C GLY A 21 -45.45 58.16 -18.53
N ALA A 22 -45.76 57.01 -17.93
CA ALA A 22 -45.19 55.72 -18.32
C ALA A 22 -45.57 55.36 -19.77
N ILE A 23 -46.85 55.43 -20.14
CA ILE A 23 -47.31 55.15 -21.51
C ILE A 23 -46.63 56.08 -22.53
N ALA A 24 -46.46 57.36 -22.20
CA ALA A 24 -45.73 58.30 -23.04
C ALA A 24 -44.26 57.89 -23.23
N ILE A 25 -43.57 57.48 -22.15
CA ILE A 25 -42.19 56.97 -22.23
C ILE A 25 -42.10 55.73 -23.12
N LEU A 26 -43.06 54.81 -23.02
CA LEU A 26 -43.08 53.58 -23.81
C LEU A 26 -43.23 53.86 -25.31
N ILE A 27 -44.16 54.76 -25.68
CA ILE A 27 -44.40 55.13 -27.07
C ILE A 27 -43.18 55.86 -27.66
N VAL A 28 -42.67 56.87 -26.95
CA VAL A 28 -41.51 57.65 -27.39
C VAL A 28 -40.29 56.75 -27.52
N GLY A 29 -40.01 55.93 -26.52
CA GLY A 29 -38.85 55.04 -26.52
C GLY A 29 -38.92 53.95 -27.60
N TRP A 30 -40.11 53.43 -27.92
CA TRP A 30 -40.29 52.50 -29.05
C TRP A 30 -39.92 53.14 -30.39
N ILE A 31 -40.37 54.39 -30.63
CA ILE A 31 -40.02 55.14 -31.85
C ILE A 31 -38.51 55.36 -31.93
N VAL A 32 -37.89 55.80 -30.83
CA VAL A 32 -36.43 56.01 -30.76
C VAL A 32 -35.68 54.70 -31.05
N ALA A 33 -36.13 53.58 -30.49
CA ALA A 33 -35.52 52.27 -30.71
C ALA A 33 -35.52 51.84 -32.18
N VAL A 34 -36.65 52.02 -32.89
CA VAL A 34 -36.77 51.69 -34.32
C VAL A 34 -35.84 52.57 -35.16
N ILE A 35 -35.83 53.88 -34.91
CA ILE A 35 -35.00 54.83 -35.65
C ILE A 35 -33.51 54.51 -35.45
N ALA A 36 -33.09 54.27 -34.21
CA ALA A 36 -31.72 53.94 -33.89
C ALA A 36 -31.29 52.61 -34.53
N ALA A 37 -32.10 51.56 -34.46
CA ALA A 37 -31.80 50.28 -35.08
C ALA A 37 -31.65 50.38 -36.60
N TRP A 38 -32.52 51.15 -37.25
CA TRP A 38 -32.43 51.43 -38.68
C TRP A 38 -31.16 52.22 -39.03
N ALA A 39 -30.81 53.24 -38.24
CA ALA A 39 -29.58 54.00 -38.41
C ALA A 39 -28.33 53.12 -38.25
N THR A 40 -28.26 52.31 -37.19
CA THR A 40 -27.15 51.36 -36.96
C THR A 40 -27.01 50.38 -38.11
N LYS A 41 -28.11 49.78 -38.60
CA LYS A 41 -28.08 48.87 -39.75
C LYS A 41 -27.49 49.54 -40.99
N THR A 42 -27.94 50.77 -41.26
CA THR A 42 -27.51 51.54 -42.43
C THR A 42 -26.03 51.89 -42.35
N ILE A 43 -25.53 52.28 -41.18
CA ILE A 43 -24.11 52.61 -40.97
C ILE A 43 -23.24 51.35 -41.10
N LEU A 44 -23.61 50.24 -40.46
CA LEU A 44 -22.81 49.01 -40.45
C LEU A 44 -22.78 48.31 -41.82
N SER A 45 -23.89 48.36 -42.56
CA SER A 45 -23.96 47.77 -43.91
C SER A 45 -23.02 48.45 -44.90
N LYS A 46 -22.69 49.74 -44.71
CA LYS A 46 -21.72 50.46 -45.54
C LYS A 46 -20.28 50.00 -45.32
N THR A 47 -19.99 49.33 -44.21
CA THR A 47 -18.63 48.97 -43.82
C THR A 47 -18.20 47.59 -44.36
N HIS A 48 -19.06 46.90 -45.13
CA HIS A 48 -18.80 45.55 -45.67
C HIS A 48 -18.26 44.55 -44.63
N LEU A 49 -18.66 44.71 -43.36
CA LEU A 49 -18.17 43.86 -42.27
C LEU A 49 -18.54 42.40 -42.51
N ASP A 50 -19.76 42.15 -43.00
CA ASP A 50 -20.29 40.81 -43.25
C ASP A 50 -19.44 40.07 -44.31
N ASP A 51 -18.96 40.78 -45.35
CA ASP A 51 -18.11 40.22 -46.41
C ASP A 51 -16.69 39.92 -45.92
N ARG A 52 -16.10 40.83 -45.11
CA ARG A 52 -14.77 40.63 -44.52
C ARG A 52 -14.73 39.46 -43.54
N LEU A 53 -15.81 39.26 -42.79
CA LEU A 53 -15.95 38.14 -41.86
C LEU A 53 -16.17 36.81 -42.59
N ALA A 54 -16.92 36.81 -43.71
CA ALA A 54 -17.13 35.62 -44.54
C ALA A 54 -15.81 35.05 -45.07
N GLY A 55 -14.81 35.89 -45.35
CA GLY A 55 -13.48 35.46 -45.77
C GLY A 55 -12.71 34.67 -44.70
N TRP A 56 -12.97 34.92 -43.42
CA TRP A 56 -12.32 34.21 -42.31
C TRP A 56 -13.09 32.95 -41.87
N THR A 57 -14.43 32.95 -41.97
CA THR A 57 -15.29 31.84 -41.54
C THR A 57 -15.48 30.74 -42.60
N GLY A 58 -14.62 30.69 -43.62
CA GLY A 58 -14.69 29.68 -44.68
C GLY A 58 -15.86 29.87 -45.65
N GLY A 59 -16.23 31.12 -45.94
CA GLY A 59 -17.23 31.47 -46.96
C GLY A 59 -18.68 31.48 -46.48
N ARG A 60 -18.95 31.33 -45.17
CA ARG A 60 -20.30 31.47 -44.63
C ARG A 60 -20.58 32.94 -44.29
N PRO A 61 -21.56 33.60 -44.95
CA PRO A 61 -21.86 34.99 -44.68
C PRO A 61 -22.41 35.14 -43.26
N ALA A 62 -21.60 35.72 -42.38
CA ALA A 62 -22.00 36.07 -41.02
C ALA A 62 -22.87 37.33 -41.09
N LYS A 63 -24.13 37.26 -40.63
CA LYS A 63 -25.09 38.37 -40.67
C LYS A 63 -24.89 39.35 -39.49
N VAL A 64 -23.66 39.78 -39.25
CA VAL A 64 -23.31 40.58 -38.06
C VAL A 64 -24.01 41.92 -38.06
N THR A 65 -24.16 42.56 -39.23
CA THR A 65 -24.91 43.81 -39.38
C THR A 65 -26.37 43.68 -38.92
N HIS A 66 -27.04 42.58 -39.26
CA HIS A 66 -28.42 42.34 -38.86
C HIS A 66 -28.53 42.08 -37.36
N TRP A 67 -27.65 41.24 -36.82
CA TRP A 67 -27.61 40.94 -35.39
C TRP A 67 -27.30 42.18 -34.55
N ALA A 68 -26.36 43.03 -34.96
CA ALA A 68 -26.04 44.26 -34.27
C ALA A 68 -27.21 45.26 -34.27
N ALA A 69 -27.90 45.44 -35.40
CA ALA A 69 -29.07 46.31 -35.48
C ALA A 69 -30.23 45.80 -34.61
N THR A 70 -30.49 44.49 -34.64
CA THR A 70 -31.51 43.85 -33.79
C THR A 70 -31.14 43.94 -32.31
N ALA A 71 -29.86 43.81 -31.96
CA ALA A 71 -29.41 43.97 -30.57
C ALA A 71 -29.60 45.41 -30.06
N VAL A 72 -29.23 46.42 -30.85
CA VAL A 72 -29.46 47.84 -30.51
C VAL A 72 -30.95 48.12 -30.30
N PHE A 73 -31.82 47.58 -31.16
CA PHE A 73 -33.27 47.69 -30.97
C PHE A 73 -33.72 47.15 -29.61
N TRP A 74 -33.35 45.90 -29.29
CA TRP A 74 -33.76 45.26 -28.04
C TRP A 74 -33.18 45.93 -26.80
N VAL A 75 -31.92 46.41 -26.86
CA VAL A 75 -31.31 47.16 -25.76
C VAL A 75 -32.04 48.48 -25.52
N LEU A 76 -32.42 49.21 -26.57
CA LEU A 76 -33.19 50.45 -26.44
C LEU A 76 -34.64 50.21 -25.99
N ILE A 77 -35.26 49.11 -26.41
CA ILE A 77 -36.57 48.68 -25.88
C ILE A 77 -36.46 48.31 -24.40
N LEU A 78 -35.39 47.62 -24.00
CA LEU A 78 -35.16 47.29 -22.60
C LEU A 78 -34.91 48.56 -21.76
N PHE A 79 -34.18 49.54 -22.28
CA PHE A 79 -34.01 50.86 -21.65
C PHE A 79 -35.35 51.60 -21.51
N THR A 80 -36.16 51.55 -22.56
CA THR A 80 -37.51 52.13 -22.57
C THR A 80 -38.42 51.43 -21.55
N LEU A 81 -38.33 50.11 -21.44
CA LEU A 81 -39.07 49.30 -20.47
C LEU A 81 -38.65 49.64 -19.04
N VAL A 82 -37.34 49.80 -18.78
CA VAL A 82 -36.84 50.26 -17.47
C VAL A 82 -37.39 51.63 -17.12
N GLY A 83 -37.34 52.60 -18.05
CA GLY A 83 -37.92 53.93 -17.85
C GLY A 83 -39.44 53.90 -17.62
N PHE A 84 -40.16 53.05 -18.36
CA PHE A 84 -41.60 52.80 -18.16
C PHE A 84 -41.90 52.25 -16.75
N LEU A 85 -41.18 51.21 -16.33
CA LEU A 85 -41.34 50.60 -15.00
C LEU A 85 -40.99 51.58 -13.87
N GLN A 86 -39.95 52.39 -14.07
CA GLN A 86 -39.54 53.43 -13.12
C GLN A 86 -40.60 54.54 -13.02
N ALA A 87 -41.22 54.94 -14.13
CA ALA A 87 -42.32 55.90 -14.14
C ALA A 87 -43.57 55.36 -13.40
N LEU A 88 -43.79 54.05 -13.42
CA LEU A 88 -44.80 53.36 -12.61
C LEU A 88 -44.37 53.13 -11.15
N GLN A 89 -43.19 53.60 -10.75
CA GLN A 89 -42.60 53.39 -9.42
C GLN A 89 -42.39 51.90 -9.08
N LEU A 90 -42.26 51.03 -10.08
CA LEU A 90 -41.97 49.60 -9.92
C LEU A 90 -40.46 49.36 -9.76
N THR A 91 -39.85 50.01 -8.76
CA THR A 91 -38.40 50.02 -8.53
C THR A 91 -37.81 48.64 -8.32
N ALA A 92 -38.52 47.77 -7.59
CA ALA A 92 -38.13 46.39 -7.33
C ALA A 92 -37.89 45.57 -8.62
N VAL A 93 -38.52 45.95 -9.73
CA VAL A 93 -38.37 45.28 -11.03
C VAL A 93 -37.46 46.08 -11.95
N SER A 94 -37.50 47.42 -11.91
CA SER A 94 -36.65 48.23 -12.80
C SER A 94 -35.17 48.20 -12.41
N GLU A 95 -34.84 48.05 -11.13
CA GLU A 95 -33.46 48.13 -10.64
C GLU A 95 -32.58 46.97 -11.15
N PRO A 96 -33.00 45.68 -11.07
CA PRO A 96 -32.23 44.58 -11.66
C PRO A 96 -32.06 44.70 -13.18
N LEU A 97 -33.09 45.16 -13.89
CA LEU A 97 -33.03 45.36 -15.34
C LEU A 97 -32.06 46.50 -15.70
N ASN A 98 -32.05 47.57 -14.90
CA ASN A 98 -31.11 48.68 -15.06
C ASN A 98 -29.66 48.24 -14.77
N GLN A 99 -29.45 47.39 -13.77
CA GLN A 99 -28.15 46.78 -13.50
C GLN A 99 -27.66 45.94 -14.69
N LEU A 100 -28.53 45.11 -15.28
CA LEU A 100 -28.19 44.34 -16.49
C LEU A 100 -27.80 45.24 -17.66
N LEU A 101 -28.54 46.32 -17.90
CA LEU A 101 -28.20 47.30 -18.95
C LEU A 101 -26.82 47.91 -18.72
N ASN A 102 -26.58 48.43 -17.52
CA ASN A 102 -25.30 49.02 -17.15
C ASN A 102 -24.16 48.00 -17.27
N GLN A 103 -24.41 46.75 -16.91
CA GLN A 103 -23.44 45.66 -17.03
C GLN A 103 -23.11 45.36 -18.51
N VAL A 104 -24.11 45.28 -19.39
CA VAL A 104 -23.91 45.09 -20.85
C VAL A 104 -23.09 46.23 -21.45
N PHE A 105 -23.41 47.49 -21.13
CA PHE A 105 -22.64 48.65 -21.59
C PHE A 105 -21.22 48.66 -21.04
N ALA A 106 -21.02 48.24 -19.79
CA ALA A 106 -19.70 48.08 -19.21
C ALA A 106 -18.87 47.00 -19.93
N TYR A 107 -19.50 45.98 -20.54
CA TYR A 107 -18.79 44.97 -21.32
C TYR A 107 -18.39 45.41 -22.73
N LEU A 108 -19.04 46.43 -23.33
CA LEU A 108 -18.69 46.90 -24.68
C LEU A 108 -17.21 47.35 -24.80
N PRO A 109 -16.71 48.26 -23.93
CA PRO A 109 -15.30 48.66 -23.95
C PRO A 109 -14.33 47.50 -23.70
N LYS A 110 -14.72 46.57 -22.80
CA LYS A 110 -13.94 45.37 -22.45
C LYS A 110 -13.76 44.42 -23.63
N LEU A 111 -14.85 44.18 -24.39
CA LEU A 111 -14.82 43.40 -25.62
C LEU A 111 -13.89 44.02 -26.65
N GLY A 112 -13.91 45.36 -26.79
CA GLY A 112 -12.97 46.07 -27.65
C GLY A 112 -11.50 45.85 -27.25
N GLY A 113 -11.19 46.00 -25.95
CA GLY A 113 -9.85 45.76 -25.43
C GLY A 113 -9.36 44.32 -25.68
N ALA A 114 -10.23 43.33 -25.43
CA ALA A 114 -9.93 41.92 -25.67
C ALA A 114 -9.66 41.62 -27.16
N LEU A 115 -10.43 42.20 -28.08
CA LEU A 115 -10.22 42.05 -29.52
C LEU A 115 -8.88 42.65 -29.98
N LEU A 116 -8.48 43.79 -29.42
CA LEU A 116 -7.17 44.39 -29.72
C LEU A 116 -6.02 43.48 -29.28
N ILE A 117 -6.12 42.89 -28.08
CA ILE A 117 -5.11 41.95 -27.56
C ILE A 117 -5.07 40.68 -28.43
N LEU A 118 -6.22 40.15 -28.85
CA LEU A 118 -6.27 39.00 -29.76
C LEU A 118 -5.64 39.29 -31.12
N ALA A 119 -5.88 40.49 -31.68
CA ALA A 119 -5.26 40.90 -32.94
C ALA A 119 -3.74 40.98 -32.81
N LEU A 120 -3.24 41.54 -31.70
CA LEU A 120 -1.81 41.58 -31.39
C LEU A 120 -1.22 40.17 -31.24
N ALA A 121 -1.92 39.29 -30.51
CA ALA A 121 -1.51 37.90 -30.31
C ALA A 121 -1.39 37.16 -31.65
N TRP A 122 -2.35 37.32 -32.55
CA TRP A 122 -2.34 36.69 -33.88
C TRP A 122 -1.13 37.12 -34.73
N ILE A 123 -0.83 38.42 -34.74
CA ILE A 123 0.33 38.98 -35.46
C ILE A 123 1.62 38.40 -34.89
N LEU A 124 1.80 38.48 -33.56
CA LEU A 124 2.99 37.97 -32.89
C LEU A 124 3.17 36.47 -33.06
N ALA A 125 2.09 35.68 -32.93
CA ALA A 125 2.11 34.23 -33.12
C ALA A 125 2.53 33.84 -34.54
N THR A 126 2.02 34.54 -35.55
CA THR A 126 2.34 34.28 -36.96
C THR A 126 3.80 34.60 -37.26
N ILE A 127 4.30 35.74 -36.76
CA ILE A 127 5.71 36.13 -36.92
C ILE A 127 6.63 35.14 -36.21
N ALA A 128 6.34 34.81 -34.96
CA ALA A 128 7.16 33.91 -34.16
C ALA A 128 7.20 32.49 -34.75
N ARG A 129 6.06 31.96 -35.23
CA ARG A 129 6.00 30.68 -35.96
C ARG A 129 6.90 30.72 -37.19
N ALA A 130 6.78 31.76 -38.01
CA ALA A 130 7.59 31.88 -39.23
C ALA A 130 9.09 31.93 -38.91
N LEU A 131 9.49 32.68 -37.88
CA LEU A 131 10.88 32.75 -37.43
C LEU A 131 11.40 31.42 -36.87
N LEU A 132 10.60 30.71 -36.06
CA LEU A 132 11.00 29.43 -35.47
C LEU A 132 11.13 28.33 -36.52
N VAL A 133 10.16 28.20 -37.42
CA VAL A 133 10.22 27.21 -38.50
C VAL A 133 11.44 27.47 -39.37
N ARG A 134 11.67 28.75 -39.72
CA ARG A 134 12.82 29.14 -40.55
C ARG A 134 14.15 28.88 -39.85
N SER A 135 14.27 29.11 -38.54
CA SER A 135 15.49 28.79 -37.80
C SER A 135 15.72 27.28 -37.69
N LEU A 136 14.70 26.48 -37.34
CA LEU A 136 14.82 25.03 -37.21
C LEU A 136 15.17 24.33 -38.53
N GLN A 137 14.59 24.80 -39.65
CA GLN A 137 14.92 24.30 -40.98
C GLN A 137 16.38 24.58 -41.36
N THR A 138 16.94 25.74 -40.96
CA THR A 138 18.37 26.02 -41.22
C THR A 138 19.33 25.09 -40.49
N PHE A 139 18.91 24.50 -39.36
CA PHE A 139 19.72 23.55 -38.61
C PHE A 139 19.57 22.08 -39.07
N ALA A 140 18.70 21.80 -40.05
CA ALA A 140 18.44 20.46 -40.58
C ALA A 140 18.22 19.40 -39.48
N LEU A 141 17.56 19.79 -38.38
CA LEU A 141 17.30 18.90 -37.24
C LEU A 141 16.46 17.68 -37.68
N ASP A 142 15.46 17.92 -38.54
CA ASP A 142 14.55 16.90 -39.04
C ASP A 142 15.31 15.77 -39.78
N ASP A 143 16.33 16.12 -40.57
CA ASP A 143 17.15 15.15 -41.33
C ASP A 143 18.06 14.30 -40.40
N ARG A 144 18.64 14.92 -39.36
CA ARG A 144 19.54 14.23 -38.41
C ARG A 144 18.80 13.28 -37.47
N LEU A 145 17.55 13.57 -37.14
CA LEU A 145 16.70 12.71 -36.32
C LEU A 145 16.17 11.53 -37.12
N ASN A 146 15.73 11.77 -38.35
CA ASN A 146 15.21 10.71 -39.22
C ASN A 146 16.29 9.68 -39.62
N THR A 147 17.55 10.12 -39.78
CA THR A 147 18.68 9.24 -40.12
C THR A 147 19.12 8.32 -38.98
N GLN A 148 18.87 8.67 -37.71
CA GLN A 148 19.22 7.82 -36.56
C GLN A 148 18.13 6.81 -36.19
N LEU A 149 16.89 7.06 -36.61
CA LEU A 149 15.74 6.17 -36.41
C LEU A 149 15.57 5.14 -37.55
N SER A 150 16.27 5.34 -38.67
CA SER A 150 16.31 4.40 -39.78
C SER A 150 17.37 3.32 -39.50
N ASP A 151 16.94 2.21 -38.92
CA ASP A 151 17.79 1.02 -38.70
C ASP A 151 18.21 0.42 -40.07
N PRO A 152 19.50 0.21 -40.36
CA PRO A 152 19.97 -0.23 -41.68
C PRO A 152 19.52 -1.64 -42.11
N ASP A 153 19.07 -2.48 -41.16
CA ASP A 153 18.86 -3.92 -41.37
C ASP A 153 17.38 -4.35 -41.48
N GLN A 154 16.41 -3.42 -41.54
CA GLN A 154 15.01 -3.77 -41.81
C GLN A 154 14.61 -3.52 -43.28
N PRO A 155 14.02 -4.51 -43.97
CA PRO A 155 13.45 -4.30 -45.30
C PRO A 155 12.29 -3.31 -45.18
N VAL A 156 12.46 -2.13 -45.77
CA VAL A 156 11.42 -1.10 -45.81
C VAL A 156 10.33 -1.56 -46.79
N ASP A 157 9.24 -2.12 -46.27
CA ASP A 157 8.03 -2.33 -47.05
C ASP A 157 7.51 -0.99 -47.55
N SER A 158 7.63 -0.79 -48.86
CA SER A 158 7.35 0.46 -49.61
C SER A 158 5.92 1.00 -49.53
N GLN A 159 5.05 0.41 -48.70
CA GLN A 159 3.65 0.81 -48.52
C GLN A 159 3.39 1.59 -47.22
N THR A 160 4.30 1.56 -46.25
CA THR A 160 4.16 2.36 -45.02
C THR A 160 5.10 3.56 -45.09
N ARG A 161 4.79 4.52 -45.97
CA ARG A 161 5.35 5.87 -45.82
C ARG A 161 4.80 6.45 -44.52
N THR A 162 5.42 6.16 -43.39
CA THR A 162 5.25 6.96 -42.18
C THR A 162 5.60 8.38 -42.58
N SER A 163 4.60 9.26 -42.62
CA SER A 163 4.79 10.68 -42.97
C SER A 163 5.99 11.21 -42.17
N PRO A 164 7.00 11.80 -42.84
CA PRO A 164 8.17 12.30 -42.14
C PRO A 164 7.71 13.25 -41.04
N ILE A 165 8.03 12.95 -39.80
CA ILE A 165 7.62 13.77 -38.66
C ILE A 165 8.38 15.10 -38.79
N ALA A 166 7.73 16.12 -39.36
CA ALA A 166 8.27 17.47 -39.46
C ALA A 166 8.23 18.11 -38.05
N LEU A 167 9.27 17.87 -37.27
CA LEU A 167 9.39 18.39 -35.91
C LEU A 167 9.41 19.92 -35.94
N SER A 168 10.07 20.51 -36.93
CA SER A 168 10.09 21.96 -37.17
C SER A 168 8.68 22.56 -37.34
N GLU A 169 7.81 21.92 -38.12
CA GLU A 169 6.43 22.39 -38.33
C GLU A 169 5.55 22.17 -37.10
N THR A 170 5.74 21.04 -36.40
CA THR A 170 5.03 20.74 -35.16
C THR A 170 5.38 21.73 -34.06
N LEU A 171 6.68 22.02 -33.86
CA LEU A 171 7.15 23.03 -32.90
C LEU A 171 6.69 24.44 -33.30
N GLY A 172 6.67 24.77 -34.60
CA GLY A 172 6.14 26.04 -35.10
C GLY A 172 4.65 26.22 -34.81
N ASN A 173 3.85 25.19 -35.04
CA ASN A 173 2.42 25.19 -34.72
C ASN A 173 2.18 25.24 -33.21
N ALA A 174 2.96 24.49 -32.42
CA ALA A 174 2.89 24.52 -30.97
C ALA A 174 3.22 25.92 -30.42
N LEU A 175 4.27 26.58 -30.94
CA LEU A 175 4.63 27.94 -30.54
C LEU A 175 3.52 28.94 -30.88
N TYR A 176 2.88 28.81 -32.03
CA TYR A 176 1.73 29.65 -32.41
C TYR A 176 0.61 29.56 -31.37
N TRP A 177 0.20 28.34 -31.01
CA TRP A 177 -0.84 28.13 -30.00
C TRP A 177 -0.39 28.54 -28.60
N PHE A 178 0.89 28.34 -28.27
CA PHE A 178 1.47 28.80 -27.01
C PHE A 178 1.44 30.32 -26.88
N ILE A 179 1.71 31.06 -27.97
CA ILE A 179 1.58 32.52 -27.96
C ILE A 179 0.13 32.93 -27.78
N PHE A 180 -0.82 32.26 -28.44
CA PHE A 180 -2.25 32.49 -28.16
C PHE A 180 -2.60 32.25 -26.68
N LEU A 181 -2.08 31.16 -26.10
CA LEU A 181 -2.26 30.83 -24.68
C LEU A 181 -1.62 31.90 -23.77
N LEU A 182 -0.44 32.41 -24.12
CA LEU A 182 0.27 33.47 -23.37
C LEU A 182 -0.52 34.78 -23.35
N PHE A 183 -1.21 35.11 -24.43
CA PHE A 183 -2.05 36.30 -24.53
C PHE A 183 -3.46 36.08 -23.97
N LEU A 184 -3.90 34.84 -23.81
CA LEU A 184 -5.23 34.49 -23.31
C LEU A 184 -5.52 35.11 -21.92
N PRO A 185 -4.60 35.10 -20.93
CA PRO A 185 -4.78 35.87 -19.70
C PRO A 185 -5.07 37.35 -19.95
N GLY A 186 -4.33 38.01 -20.84
CA GLY A 186 -4.57 39.42 -21.17
C GLY A 186 -5.95 39.65 -21.80
N VAL A 187 -6.41 38.71 -22.63
CA VAL A 187 -7.77 38.74 -23.23
C VAL A 187 -8.84 38.58 -22.14
N LEU A 188 -8.68 37.60 -21.25
CA LEU A 188 -9.61 37.35 -20.14
C LEU A 188 -9.60 38.51 -19.12
N GLU A 189 -8.45 39.12 -18.87
CA GLU A 189 -8.29 40.29 -18.01
C GLU A 189 -9.02 41.51 -18.60
N ALA A 190 -8.87 41.75 -19.91
CA ALA A 190 -9.61 42.80 -20.61
C ALA A 190 -11.13 42.59 -20.53
N LEU A 191 -11.60 41.33 -20.57
CA LEU A 191 -13.00 40.96 -20.36
C LEU A 191 -13.45 41.04 -18.90
N GLN A 192 -12.55 41.32 -17.97
CA GLN A 192 -12.74 41.27 -16.52
C GLN A 192 -13.24 39.90 -16.02
N LEU A 193 -12.69 38.83 -16.59
CA LEU A 193 -12.93 37.45 -16.16
C LEU A 193 -11.84 36.98 -15.19
N GLN A 194 -11.51 37.80 -14.17
CA GLN A 194 -10.36 37.53 -13.29
C GLN A 194 -10.46 36.19 -12.55
N SER A 195 -11.67 35.77 -12.15
CA SER A 195 -11.87 34.51 -11.45
C SER A 195 -11.67 33.28 -12.35
N ALA A 196 -11.98 33.39 -13.64
CA ALA A 196 -11.74 32.32 -14.61
C ALA A 196 -10.27 32.24 -15.04
N LEU A 197 -9.51 33.32 -14.81
CA LEU A 197 -8.11 33.45 -15.19
C LEU A 197 -7.17 32.71 -14.24
N LEU A 198 -7.54 32.50 -12.97
CA LEU A 198 -6.66 31.92 -11.95
C LEU A 198 -6.08 30.54 -12.34
N PRO A 199 -6.89 29.53 -12.73
CA PRO A 199 -6.33 28.22 -13.10
C PRO A 199 -5.48 28.30 -14.37
N ILE A 200 -5.90 29.10 -15.35
CA ILE A 200 -5.20 29.26 -16.63
C ILE A 200 -3.86 29.96 -16.43
N ARG A 201 -3.82 30.98 -15.56
CA ARG A 201 -2.60 31.70 -15.19
C ARG A 201 -1.63 30.79 -14.45
N SER A 202 -2.11 29.98 -13.49
CA SER A 202 -1.26 28.98 -12.83
C SER A 202 -0.64 28.03 -13.84
N LEU A 203 -1.42 27.51 -14.80
CA LEU A 203 -0.89 26.63 -15.83
C LEU A 203 0.16 27.33 -16.71
N LEU A 204 -0.06 28.60 -17.04
CA LEU A 204 0.92 29.38 -17.80
C LEU A 204 2.20 29.60 -16.99
N ASP A 205 2.08 29.97 -15.71
CA ASP A 205 3.21 30.16 -14.81
C ASP A 205 4.01 28.86 -14.66
N ASP A 206 3.32 27.72 -14.53
CA ASP A 206 3.92 26.38 -14.46
C ASP A 206 4.63 26.01 -15.78
N ILE A 207 4.00 26.25 -16.93
CA ILE A 207 4.63 26.02 -18.25
C ILE A 207 5.85 26.92 -18.42
N LEU A 208 5.79 28.20 -18.02
CA LEU A 208 6.95 29.09 -18.13
C LEU A 208 8.08 28.67 -17.18
N ALA A 209 7.75 28.21 -15.97
CA ALA A 209 8.71 27.67 -15.03
C ALA A 209 9.34 26.35 -15.51
N ILE A 210 8.64 25.58 -16.34
CA ILE A 210 9.18 24.31 -16.86
C ILE A 210 10.26 24.53 -17.93
N LEU A 211 10.29 25.66 -18.65
CA LEU A 211 11.31 25.93 -19.68
C LEU A 211 12.76 25.86 -19.15
N PRO A 212 13.15 26.62 -18.11
CA PRO A 212 14.50 26.53 -17.56
C PRO A 212 14.79 25.14 -16.95
N ASN A 213 13.77 24.52 -16.37
CA ASN A 213 13.83 23.19 -15.77
C ASN A 213 14.07 22.07 -16.79
N ILE A 214 13.45 22.16 -17.98
CA ILE A 214 13.71 21.25 -19.10
C ILE A 214 15.17 21.33 -19.51
N LEU A 215 15.73 22.53 -19.64
CA LEU A 215 17.15 22.70 -19.99
C LEU A 215 18.06 22.09 -18.92
N ALA A 216 17.78 22.34 -17.65
CA ALA A 216 18.51 21.74 -16.53
C ALA A 216 18.41 20.21 -16.54
N ALA A 217 17.22 19.65 -16.74
CA ALA A 217 16.98 18.21 -16.79
C ALA A 217 17.69 17.55 -17.97
N VAL A 218 17.65 18.15 -19.17
CA VAL A 218 18.36 17.66 -20.35
C VAL A 218 19.87 17.69 -20.13
N LEU A 219 20.39 18.76 -19.51
CA LEU A 219 21.80 18.87 -19.17
C LEU A 219 22.23 17.77 -18.18
N ILE A 220 21.50 17.63 -17.06
CA ILE A 220 21.77 16.61 -16.03
C ILE A 220 21.67 15.21 -16.62
N GLY A 221 20.61 14.93 -17.38
CA GLY A 221 20.39 13.64 -18.02
C GLY A 221 21.48 13.28 -19.02
N THR A 222 21.88 14.22 -19.89
CA THR A 222 22.91 13.98 -20.91
C THR A 222 24.29 13.77 -20.28
N VAL A 223 24.69 14.68 -19.38
CA VAL A 223 25.98 14.59 -18.68
C VAL A 223 26.03 13.34 -17.83
N GLY A 224 24.98 13.06 -17.07
CA GLY A 224 24.93 11.92 -16.19
C GLY A 224 24.85 10.58 -16.93
N TRP A 225 24.11 10.50 -18.04
CA TRP A 225 24.12 9.31 -18.91
C TRP A 225 25.52 9.02 -19.46
N PHE A 226 26.25 10.07 -19.86
CA PHE A 226 27.63 9.96 -20.32
C PHE A 226 28.56 9.43 -19.22
N ILE A 227 28.45 9.99 -18.00
CA ILE A 227 29.20 9.51 -16.83
C ILE A 227 28.89 8.04 -16.54
N ALA A 228 27.61 7.65 -16.49
CA ALA A 228 27.20 6.27 -16.25
C ALA A 228 27.79 5.32 -17.30
N ARG A 229 27.79 5.72 -18.59
CA ARG A 229 28.36 4.94 -19.69
C ARG A 229 29.88 4.73 -19.53
N ILE A 230 30.60 5.76 -19.08
CA ILE A 230 32.04 5.65 -18.77
C ILE A 230 32.24 4.67 -17.62
N VAL A 231 31.50 4.81 -16.52
CA VAL A 231 31.61 3.91 -15.35
C VAL A 231 31.36 2.46 -15.77
N ARG A 232 30.34 2.19 -16.59
CA ARG A 232 30.08 0.85 -17.15
C ARG A 232 31.30 0.27 -17.85
N LEU A 233 31.93 1.06 -18.72
CA LEU A 233 33.08 0.63 -19.52
C LEU A 233 34.27 0.29 -18.61
N ILE A 234 34.56 1.16 -17.63
CA ILE A 234 35.63 0.97 -16.66
C ILE A 234 35.37 -0.31 -15.86
N VAL A 235 34.20 -0.46 -15.25
CA VAL A 235 33.85 -1.62 -14.43
C VAL A 235 33.86 -2.91 -15.24
N THR A 236 33.28 -2.91 -16.44
CA THR A 236 33.29 -4.10 -17.31
C THR A 236 34.71 -4.54 -17.63
N ASN A 237 35.59 -3.59 -17.97
CA ASN A 237 36.98 -3.88 -18.31
C ASN A 237 37.78 -4.37 -17.09
N LEU A 238 37.53 -3.78 -15.91
CA LEU A 238 38.16 -4.21 -14.66
C LEU A 238 37.73 -5.63 -14.24
N LEU A 239 36.43 -5.96 -14.38
CA LEU A 239 35.92 -7.30 -14.09
C LEU A 239 36.49 -8.36 -15.06
N LYS A 240 36.62 -8.00 -16.35
CA LYS A 240 37.28 -8.87 -17.34
C LYS A 240 38.75 -9.11 -16.99
N ALA A 241 39.46 -8.05 -16.61
CA ALA A 241 40.88 -8.12 -16.27
C ALA A 241 41.13 -8.91 -14.97
N SER A 242 40.24 -8.82 -13.98
CA SER A 242 40.37 -9.55 -12.71
C SER A 242 40.04 -11.05 -12.82
N GLY A 243 39.53 -11.50 -13.97
CA GLY A 243 39.20 -12.90 -14.23
C GLY A 243 37.87 -13.34 -13.63
N PHE A 244 36.93 -12.41 -13.44
CA PHE A 244 35.60 -12.70 -12.90
C PHE A 244 34.80 -13.70 -13.76
N GLU A 245 35.09 -13.77 -15.07
CA GLU A 245 34.59 -14.78 -16.00
C GLU A 245 34.92 -16.21 -15.55
N ARG A 246 36.14 -16.43 -15.03
CA ARG A 246 36.59 -17.76 -14.63
C ARG A 246 35.85 -18.22 -13.38
N VAL A 247 35.48 -17.29 -12.50
CA VAL A 247 34.72 -17.58 -11.28
C VAL A 247 33.30 -17.99 -11.65
N GLY A 248 32.60 -17.21 -12.48
CA GLY A 248 31.24 -17.57 -12.91
C GLY A 248 31.17 -18.89 -13.69
N ALA A 249 32.20 -19.20 -14.50
CA ALA A 249 32.29 -20.49 -15.17
C ALA A 249 32.39 -21.69 -14.21
N ARG A 250 32.98 -21.53 -13.02
CA ARG A 250 33.00 -22.57 -11.97
C ARG A 250 31.62 -22.77 -11.33
N PHE A 251 30.79 -21.73 -11.32
CA PHE A 251 29.40 -21.77 -10.85
C PHE A 251 28.42 -22.19 -11.95
N GLY A 252 28.89 -22.70 -13.10
CA GLY A 252 28.05 -23.19 -14.19
C GLY A 252 27.55 -22.11 -15.14
N PHE A 253 27.92 -20.83 -14.94
CA PHE A 253 27.57 -19.74 -15.85
C PHE A 253 28.54 -19.70 -17.03
N ARG A 254 28.27 -20.53 -18.03
CA ARG A 254 28.94 -20.47 -19.34
C ARG A 254 28.06 -19.67 -20.30
N PRO A 255 28.43 -18.44 -20.68
CA PRO A 255 27.65 -17.67 -21.63
C PRO A 255 27.57 -18.43 -22.96
N ALA A 256 26.37 -18.47 -23.55
CA ALA A 256 26.17 -19.04 -24.87
C ALA A 256 26.94 -18.21 -25.92
N PRO A 257 27.34 -18.81 -27.06
CA PRO A 257 28.00 -18.07 -28.14
C PRO A 257 27.16 -16.85 -28.57
N GLY A 258 27.75 -15.66 -28.50
CA GLY A 258 27.07 -14.39 -28.83
C GLY A 258 26.37 -13.69 -27.66
N GLN A 259 26.33 -14.27 -26.45
CA GLN A 259 25.77 -13.60 -25.27
C GLN A 259 26.85 -12.90 -24.43
N PRO A 260 26.55 -11.72 -23.84
CA PRO A 260 27.49 -10.99 -23.01
C PRO A 260 27.84 -11.77 -21.72
N GLY A 261 29.13 -11.82 -21.38
CA GLY A 261 29.63 -12.51 -20.17
C GLY A 261 29.33 -11.78 -18.86
N LEU A 262 29.62 -12.43 -17.72
CA LEU A 262 29.32 -11.90 -16.38
C LEU A 262 29.90 -10.51 -16.11
N ALA A 263 31.09 -10.17 -16.63
CA ALA A 263 31.62 -8.82 -16.44
C ALA A 263 30.77 -7.74 -17.11
N TRP A 264 30.12 -8.04 -18.24
CA TRP A 264 29.21 -7.09 -18.88
C TRP A 264 27.91 -6.95 -18.07
N LEU A 265 27.40 -8.04 -17.48
CA LEU A 265 26.29 -7.94 -16.54
C LEU A 265 26.68 -7.09 -15.33
N GLY A 266 27.84 -7.34 -14.72
CA GLY A 266 28.34 -6.56 -13.58
C GLY A 266 28.49 -5.08 -13.94
N GLY A 267 29.07 -4.77 -15.11
CA GLY A 267 29.14 -3.41 -15.62
C GLY A 267 27.77 -2.78 -15.84
N THR A 268 26.80 -3.53 -16.37
CA THR A 268 25.44 -3.06 -16.62
C THR A 268 24.66 -2.83 -15.32
N ILE A 269 24.89 -3.64 -14.28
CA ILE A 269 24.32 -3.41 -12.95
C ILE A 269 24.87 -2.10 -12.38
N VAL A 270 26.19 -1.87 -12.45
CA VAL A 270 26.77 -0.59 -11.99
C VAL A 270 26.28 0.58 -12.85
N TYR A 271 26.13 0.39 -14.16
CA TYR A 271 25.53 1.38 -15.04
C TYR A 271 24.14 1.80 -14.56
N ILE A 272 23.25 0.83 -14.30
CA ILE A 272 21.90 1.09 -13.79
C ILE A 272 21.95 1.75 -12.42
N LEU A 273 22.84 1.29 -11.52
CA LEU A 273 23.01 1.84 -10.18
C LEU A 273 23.41 3.33 -10.19
N VAL A 274 24.26 3.73 -11.14
CA VAL A 274 24.66 5.14 -11.32
C VAL A 274 23.60 5.93 -12.08
N LEU A 275 22.94 5.31 -13.06
CA LEU A 275 21.93 5.96 -13.89
C LEU A 275 20.66 6.30 -13.11
N ILE A 276 20.22 5.44 -12.16
CA ILE A 276 18.99 5.67 -11.39
C ILE A 276 19.03 7.01 -10.61
N PRO A 277 20.05 7.31 -9.78
CA PRO A 277 20.18 8.60 -9.11
C PRO A 277 20.21 9.79 -10.07
N ILE A 278 20.86 9.62 -11.23
CA ILE A 278 20.96 10.66 -12.27
C ILE A 278 19.60 10.91 -12.93
N ALA A 279 18.86 9.85 -13.23
CA ALA A 279 17.52 9.94 -13.78
C ALA A 279 16.57 10.61 -12.78
N ILE A 280 16.67 10.26 -11.49
CA ILE A 280 15.94 10.93 -10.41
C ILE A 280 16.31 12.42 -10.36
N ALA A 281 17.59 12.77 -10.42
CA ALA A 281 18.04 14.16 -10.42
C ALA A 281 17.51 14.95 -11.64
N ALA A 282 17.48 14.34 -12.83
CA ALA A 282 16.91 14.93 -14.03
C ALA A 282 15.38 15.11 -13.92
N LEU A 283 14.66 14.11 -13.41
CA LEU A 283 13.21 14.20 -13.17
C LEU A 283 12.86 15.26 -12.12
N ASN A 284 13.69 15.37 -11.07
CA ASN A 284 13.56 16.41 -10.04
C ASN A 284 13.81 17.80 -10.62
N ALA A 285 14.84 17.95 -11.47
CA ALA A 285 15.09 19.20 -12.19
C ALA A 285 13.91 19.56 -13.11
N LEU A 286 13.25 18.57 -13.71
CA LEU A 286 12.03 18.75 -14.52
C LEU A 286 10.77 19.06 -13.68
N ARG A 287 10.89 19.13 -12.35
CA ARG A 287 9.77 19.34 -11.40
C ARG A 287 8.67 18.29 -11.47
N ILE A 288 9.01 17.05 -11.86
CA ILE A 288 8.06 15.93 -11.83
C ILE A 288 8.09 15.27 -10.44
N GLU A 289 7.72 16.03 -9.41
CA GLU A 289 7.80 15.62 -8.00
C GLU A 289 6.96 14.36 -7.71
N ALA A 290 5.84 14.19 -8.43
CA ALA A 290 5.00 13.00 -8.34
C ALA A 290 5.73 11.68 -8.66
N ILE A 291 6.82 11.73 -9.43
CA ILE A 291 7.62 10.56 -9.81
C ILE A 291 8.94 10.53 -9.04
N SER A 292 9.63 11.68 -8.93
CA SER A 292 10.93 11.72 -8.29
C SER A 292 10.86 11.41 -6.79
N VAL A 293 9.81 11.86 -6.07
CA VAL A 293 9.72 11.67 -4.62
C VAL A 293 9.58 10.20 -4.22
N PRO A 294 8.63 9.41 -4.78
CA PRO A 294 8.56 7.97 -4.47
C PRO A 294 9.84 7.23 -4.88
N ALA A 295 10.48 7.62 -5.99
CA ALA A 295 11.72 7.00 -6.44
C ALA A 295 12.90 7.26 -5.48
N ILE A 296 13.03 8.48 -4.94
CA ILE A 296 14.03 8.83 -3.92
C ILE A 296 13.79 8.01 -2.66
N ALA A 297 12.55 7.92 -2.20
CA ALA A 297 12.18 7.15 -1.01
C ALA A 297 12.53 5.67 -1.17
N MET A 298 12.33 5.09 -2.35
CA MET A 298 12.71 3.69 -2.64
C MET A 298 14.22 3.49 -2.63
N LEU A 299 14.99 4.41 -3.23
CA LEU A 299 16.45 4.35 -3.19
C LEU A 299 16.97 4.44 -1.74
N GLU A 300 16.42 5.38 -0.96
CA GLU A 300 16.74 5.52 0.45
C GLU A 300 16.38 4.26 1.23
N GLN A 301 15.22 3.67 0.99
CA GLN A 301 14.80 2.42 1.63
C GLN A 301 15.76 1.26 1.32
N ILE A 302 16.24 1.15 0.08
CA ILE A 302 17.23 0.13 -0.31
C ILE A 302 18.57 0.40 0.39
N LEU A 303 19.03 1.64 0.43
CA LEU A 303 20.29 2.00 1.08
C LEU A 303 20.22 1.80 2.61
N GLN A 304 19.10 2.12 3.24
CA GLN A 304 18.87 1.88 4.67
C GLN A 304 18.66 0.39 5.01
N ALA A 305 18.19 -0.42 4.06
CA ALA A 305 18.08 -1.86 4.25
C ALA A 305 19.45 -2.54 4.36
N LEU A 306 20.49 -2.02 3.67
CA LEU A 306 21.82 -2.64 3.67
C LEU A 306 22.43 -2.77 5.09
N PRO A 307 22.51 -1.67 5.90
CA PRO A 307 22.97 -1.78 7.28
C PRO A 307 22.08 -2.67 8.15
N ARG A 308 20.75 -2.61 7.97
CA ARG A 308 19.80 -3.41 8.76
C ARG A 308 19.96 -4.90 8.50
N ILE A 309 20.11 -5.31 7.25
CA ILE A 309 20.34 -6.72 6.86
C ILE A 309 21.66 -7.20 7.46
N PHE A 310 22.72 -6.40 7.40
CA PHE A 310 24.00 -6.74 8.01
C PHE A 310 23.87 -6.94 9.52
N THR A 311 23.27 -5.98 10.24
CA THR A 311 23.06 -6.08 11.69
C THR A 311 22.19 -7.28 12.06
N ALA A 312 21.09 -7.53 11.34
CA ALA A 312 20.24 -8.70 11.57
C ALA A 312 20.98 -10.03 11.34
N THR A 313 21.82 -10.08 10.30
CA THR A 313 22.68 -11.25 10.02
C THR A 313 23.66 -11.51 11.15
N VAL A 314 24.30 -10.46 11.68
CA VAL A 314 25.21 -10.56 12.82
C VAL A 314 24.48 -11.05 14.08
N ILE A 315 23.27 -10.54 14.34
CA ILE A 315 22.43 -11.00 15.47
C ILE A 315 22.11 -12.49 15.34
N LEU A 316 21.67 -12.94 14.17
CA LEU A 316 21.34 -14.36 13.94
C LEU A 316 22.57 -15.26 14.01
N PHE A 317 23.72 -14.79 13.53
CA PHE A 317 24.97 -15.53 13.65
C PHE A 317 25.38 -15.71 15.12
N ALA A 318 25.30 -14.63 15.92
CA ALA A 318 25.56 -14.70 17.36
C ALA A 318 24.57 -15.65 18.06
N ALA A 319 23.29 -15.60 17.68
CA ALA A 319 22.25 -16.48 18.19
C ALA A 319 22.53 -17.96 17.94
N TYR A 320 22.99 -18.31 16.73
CA TYR A 320 23.34 -19.68 16.39
C TYR A 320 24.49 -20.21 17.27
N ILE A 321 25.54 -19.40 17.45
CA ILE A 321 26.67 -19.76 18.31
C ILE A 321 26.22 -19.95 19.77
N LEU A 322 25.44 -19.01 20.29
CA LEU A 322 24.90 -19.09 21.66
C LEU A 322 23.95 -20.28 21.83
N GLY A 323 23.10 -20.54 20.84
CA GLY A 323 22.14 -21.65 20.83
C GLY A 323 22.85 -23.00 20.83
N LEU A 324 23.94 -23.14 20.07
CA LEU A 324 24.78 -24.34 20.07
C LEU A 324 25.41 -24.56 21.45
N PHE A 325 26.04 -23.52 22.01
CA PHE A 325 26.69 -23.59 23.31
C PHE A 325 25.71 -23.95 24.43
N ILE A 326 24.57 -23.25 24.51
CA ILE A 326 23.57 -23.49 25.54
C ILE A 326 22.89 -24.85 25.33
N GLY A 327 22.63 -25.28 24.10
CA GLY A 327 22.06 -26.59 23.80
C GLY A 327 22.97 -27.74 24.25
N ASP A 328 24.27 -27.64 23.99
CA ASP A 328 25.27 -28.62 24.43
C ASP A 328 25.45 -28.61 25.95
N LEU A 329 25.47 -27.43 26.57
CA LEU A 329 25.49 -27.30 28.02
C LEU A 329 24.25 -27.96 28.64
N LEU A 330 23.04 -27.66 28.15
CA LEU A 330 21.82 -28.27 28.66
C LEU A 330 21.87 -29.79 28.49
N THR A 331 22.26 -30.29 27.31
CA THR A 331 22.36 -31.74 27.07
C THR A 331 23.31 -32.40 28.05
N THR A 332 24.48 -31.79 28.28
CA THR A 332 25.51 -32.32 29.19
C THR A 332 25.04 -32.27 30.65
N LEU A 333 24.50 -31.14 31.10
CA LEU A 333 24.00 -30.99 32.47
C LEU A 333 22.82 -31.93 32.75
N LEU A 334 21.87 -32.04 31.83
CA LEU A 334 20.73 -32.95 31.98
C LEU A 334 21.20 -34.42 31.97
N THR A 335 22.13 -34.77 31.10
CA THR A 335 22.71 -36.13 31.08
C THR A 335 23.42 -36.45 32.39
N ASN A 336 24.21 -35.51 32.94
CA ASN A 336 24.94 -35.68 34.19
C ASN A 336 24.03 -35.85 35.42
N ILE A 337 22.86 -35.20 35.43
CA ILE A 337 21.84 -35.35 36.49
C ILE A 337 21.06 -36.68 36.34
N GLY A 338 21.26 -37.41 35.24
CA GLY A 338 20.58 -38.67 34.96
C GLY A 338 19.22 -38.50 34.28
N PHE A 339 18.96 -37.35 33.65
CA PHE A 339 17.69 -37.05 32.96
C PHE A 339 17.35 -38.04 31.84
N ASN A 340 18.32 -38.79 31.32
CA ASN A 340 18.07 -39.86 30.34
C ASN A 340 17.13 -40.96 30.88
N ASN A 341 17.06 -41.10 32.21
CA ASN A 341 16.17 -42.06 32.86
C ASN A 341 14.79 -41.47 33.20
N ILE A 342 14.48 -40.22 32.82
CA ILE A 342 13.24 -39.55 33.24
C ILE A 342 11.99 -40.32 32.83
N PHE A 343 11.98 -40.96 31.65
CA PHE A 343 10.85 -41.78 31.21
C PHE A 343 10.65 -43.02 32.08
N ARG A 344 11.73 -43.67 32.54
CA ARG A 344 11.66 -44.75 33.53
C ARG A 344 11.10 -44.25 34.86
N TRP A 345 11.50 -43.06 35.32
CA TRP A 345 11.01 -42.47 36.57
C TRP A 345 9.53 -42.06 36.50
N LEU A 346 9.08 -41.58 35.34
CA LEU A 346 7.66 -41.33 35.06
C LEU A 346 6.83 -42.62 34.92
N GLY A 347 7.46 -43.80 34.89
CA GLY A 347 6.80 -45.09 34.75
C GLY A 347 6.42 -45.47 33.30
N LEU A 348 7.00 -44.79 32.31
CA LEU A 348 6.83 -45.06 30.88
C LEU A 348 7.95 -45.99 30.42
N GLN A 349 7.69 -47.30 30.39
CA GLN A 349 8.66 -48.27 29.87
C GLN A 349 8.66 -48.22 28.34
N VAL A 350 9.74 -47.72 27.75
CA VAL A 350 9.99 -47.86 26.32
C VAL A 350 10.47 -49.29 26.09
N ALA A 351 9.72 -50.08 25.30
CA ALA A 351 10.12 -51.43 24.93
C ALA A 351 11.46 -51.37 24.17
N GLU A 352 12.50 -51.99 24.71
CA GLU A 352 13.77 -52.11 23.99
C GLU A 352 13.56 -52.96 22.72
N PRO A 353 14.14 -52.58 21.57
CA PRO A 353 14.10 -53.42 20.38
C PRO A 353 14.83 -54.73 20.67
N SER A 354 14.13 -55.85 20.54
CA SER A 354 14.73 -57.18 20.64
C SER A 354 15.87 -57.33 19.61
N PRO A 355 17.03 -57.89 19.99
CA PRO A 355 18.16 -58.04 19.08
C PRO A 355 17.79 -58.93 17.87
N PRO A 356 18.29 -58.63 16.66
CA PRO A 356 17.99 -59.43 15.48
C PRO A 356 18.53 -60.86 15.65
N PRO A 357 17.84 -61.88 15.12
CA PRO A 357 18.28 -63.25 15.23
C PRO A 357 19.65 -63.44 14.57
N PRO A 358 20.53 -64.30 15.12
CA PRO A 358 21.87 -64.52 14.57
C PRO A 358 21.78 -65.01 13.13
N ALA A 359 22.53 -64.36 12.23
CA ALA A 359 22.61 -64.74 10.82
C ALA A 359 23.16 -66.18 10.66
N PRO A 360 22.70 -66.94 9.66
CA PRO A 360 23.23 -68.29 9.40
C PRO A 360 24.73 -68.24 9.06
N ALA A 361 25.51 -69.16 9.64
CA ALA A 361 26.96 -69.22 9.43
C ALA A 361 27.33 -69.42 7.93
N PRO A 362 28.38 -68.74 7.42
CA PRO A 362 28.85 -68.91 6.04
C PRO A 362 29.56 -70.27 5.87
N ARG A 363 29.27 -70.96 4.76
CA ARG A 363 29.94 -72.22 4.36
C ARG A 363 31.33 -71.93 3.76
N PRO A 364 32.32 -72.83 3.87
CA PRO A 364 33.68 -72.57 3.38
C PRO A 364 33.85 -72.83 1.86
N SER A 365 34.51 -71.86 1.21
CA SER A 365 35.45 -71.93 0.07
C SER A 365 35.07 -72.53 -1.30
N GLU A 366 35.24 -71.71 -2.36
CA GLU A 366 36.03 -72.06 -3.55
C GLU A 366 36.88 -70.84 -4.01
N PRO A 367 38.14 -71.02 -4.42
CA PRO A 367 39.00 -69.93 -4.93
C PRO A 367 38.98 -69.88 -6.46
N THR A 368 38.79 -68.71 -7.06
CA THR A 368 39.19 -68.48 -8.46
C THR A 368 39.68 -67.05 -8.68
N THR A 369 41.01 -66.96 -8.74
CA THR A 369 41.88 -66.18 -9.63
C THR A 369 41.31 -64.95 -10.36
N VAL A 370 41.88 -63.83 -9.95
CA VAL A 370 42.05 -62.52 -10.61
C VAL A 370 42.04 -62.47 -12.14
N LEU A 371 41.28 -61.52 -12.68
CA LEU A 371 41.69 -60.66 -13.81
C LEU A 371 41.22 -59.23 -13.52
N GLN A 372 42.18 -58.36 -13.22
CA GLN A 372 41.99 -56.91 -13.18
C GLN A 372 41.92 -56.38 -14.61
N THR A 373 40.85 -55.64 -14.93
CA THR A 373 40.91 -54.59 -15.95
C THR A 373 40.23 -53.37 -15.35
N SER A 374 41.07 -52.43 -14.94
CA SER A 374 40.72 -51.15 -14.39
C SER A 374 40.17 -50.24 -15.49
N THR A 375 39.14 -49.48 -15.12
CA THR A 375 38.73 -48.15 -15.61
C THR A 375 37.32 -48.13 -16.21
N VAL A 376 36.32 -48.17 -15.31
CA VAL A 376 35.03 -47.52 -15.51
C VAL A 376 34.87 -46.52 -14.38
N LEU A 377 34.51 -45.29 -14.76
CA LEU A 377 34.35 -44.14 -13.87
C LEU A 377 33.49 -44.50 -12.66
N GLN A 378 34.10 -44.42 -11.48
CA GLN A 378 33.40 -44.26 -10.22
C GLN A 378 32.58 -42.97 -10.29
N THR A 379 31.28 -43.12 -10.50
CA THR A 379 30.33 -42.22 -9.85
C THR A 379 30.45 -42.57 -8.36
N PRO A 380 30.64 -41.62 -7.42
CA PRO A 380 30.62 -41.95 -6.01
C PRO A 380 29.23 -42.52 -5.67
N GLU A 381 29.13 -43.85 -5.56
CA GLU A 381 28.05 -44.48 -4.82
C GLU A 381 28.20 -43.99 -3.38
N GLU A 382 27.24 -43.18 -2.96
CA GLU A 382 27.01 -42.86 -1.57
C GLU A 382 27.02 -44.17 -0.76
N PRO A 383 27.73 -44.23 0.38
CA PRO A 383 27.58 -45.38 1.25
C PRO A 383 26.12 -45.38 1.69
N SER A 384 25.38 -46.39 1.25
CA SER A 384 24.11 -46.79 1.85
C SER A 384 24.41 -47.26 3.27
N GLY A 385 24.68 -46.30 4.14
CA GLY A 385 24.83 -46.48 5.56
C GLY A 385 23.46 -46.82 6.11
N SER A 386 23.32 -48.07 6.54
CA SER A 386 22.29 -48.53 7.46
C SER A 386 21.90 -47.41 8.42
N ALA A 387 20.75 -46.78 8.17
CA ALA A 387 20.13 -45.85 9.09
C ALA A 387 19.62 -46.64 10.30
N LEU A 388 20.55 -47.08 11.16
CA LEU A 388 20.26 -47.32 12.56
C LEU A 388 19.77 -45.98 13.07
N THR A 389 18.44 -45.83 13.18
CA THR A 389 17.81 -44.72 13.88
C THR A 389 18.40 -44.66 15.28
N SER A 390 19.45 -43.85 15.45
CA SER A 390 20.01 -43.53 16.76
C SER A 390 18.88 -42.90 17.55
N VAL A 391 18.37 -43.65 18.52
CA VAL A 391 17.28 -43.20 19.38
C VAL A 391 17.82 -42.02 20.19
N LYS A 392 17.43 -40.81 19.82
CA LYS A 392 17.86 -39.57 20.48
C LYS A 392 17.51 -39.65 21.97
N THR A 393 18.46 -39.32 22.84
CA THR A 393 18.21 -39.34 24.28
C THR A 393 17.29 -38.18 24.69
N PRO A 394 16.54 -38.31 25.80
CA PRO A 394 15.67 -37.24 26.29
C PRO A 394 16.43 -35.92 26.55
N SER A 395 17.68 -36.00 27.03
CA SER A 395 18.54 -34.82 27.22
C SER A 395 18.89 -34.13 25.90
N GLU A 396 19.17 -34.89 24.84
CA GLU A 396 19.50 -34.37 23.51
C GLU A 396 18.28 -33.69 22.85
N ILE A 397 17.07 -34.23 23.10
CA ILE A 397 15.82 -33.59 22.64
C ILE A 397 15.67 -32.22 23.30
N VAL A 398 15.85 -32.14 24.63
CA VAL A 398 15.77 -30.86 25.35
C VAL A 398 16.84 -29.88 24.89
N GLY A 399 18.07 -30.33 24.64
CA GLY A 399 19.14 -29.50 24.07
C GLY A 399 18.79 -28.91 22.71
N LYS A 400 18.20 -29.72 21.80
CA LYS A 400 17.74 -29.26 20.48
C LYS A 400 16.55 -28.29 20.57
N ILE A 401 15.62 -28.53 21.49
CA ILE A 401 14.51 -27.59 21.76
C ILE A 401 15.06 -26.27 22.30
N ALA A 402 16.03 -26.31 23.21
CA ALA A 402 16.67 -25.11 23.75
C ALA A 402 17.39 -24.32 22.66
N LEU A 403 18.16 -24.97 21.79
CA LEU A 403 18.78 -24.34 20.62
C LEU A 403 17.73 -23.63 19.74
N GLY A 404 16.66 -24.35 19.37
CA GLY A 404 15.56 -23.77 18.59
C GLY A 404 14.88 -22.59 19.28
N GLY A 405 14.68 -22.69 20.59
CA GLY A 405 14.11 -21.63 21.42
C GLY A 405 15.00 -20.39 21.47
N ILE A 406 16.31 -20.54 21.66
CA ILE A 406 17.28 -19.43 21.67
C ILE A 406 17.33 -18.76 20.30
N LEU A 407 17.37 -19.56 19.23
CA LEU A 407 17.30 -19.03 17.87
C LEU A 407 16.03 -18.19 17.67
N LEU A 408 14.88 -18.67 18.15
CA LEU A 408 13.60 -17.95 18.11
C LEU A 408 13.61 -16.67 18.94
N VAL A 409 14.19 -16.68 20.16
CA VAL A 409 14.34 -15.49 21.01
C VAL A 409 15.15 -14.41 20.31
N PHE A 410 16.25 -14.78 19.66
CA PHE A 410 17.09 -13.85 18.92
C PHE A 410 16.52 -13.45 17.55
N LEU A 411 15.58 -14.21 17.01
CA LEU A 411 14.86 -13.84 15.80
C LEU A 411 14.05 -12.54 16.03
N LEU A 412 13.60 -12.27 17.26
CA LEU A 412 12.88 -11.05 17.62
C LEU A 412 13.71 -9.76 17.39
N PRO A 413 14.88 -9.55 18.02
CA PRO A 413 15.71 -8.38 17.75
C PRO A 413 16.25 -8.34 16.31
N ALA A 414 16.51 -9.49 15.68
CA ALA A 414 16.91 -9.53 14.27
C ALA A 414 15.82 -8.99 13.34
N THR A 415 14.56 -9.35 13.59
CA THR A 415 13.41 -8.90 12.80
C THR A 415 13.04 -7.45 13.09
N ASP A 416 13.21 -7.00 14.34
CA ASP A 416 13.03 -5.59 14.74
C ASP A 416 14.02 -4.65 14.05
N VAL A 417 15.28 -5.06 13.95
CA VAL A 417 16.32 -4.35 13.18
C VAL A 417 15.96 -4.28 11.70
N LEU A 418 15.36 -5.32 11.13
CA LEU A 418 14.85 -5.31 9.75
C LEU A 418 13.60 -4.44 9.58
N GLN A 419 12.98 -3.97 10.67
CA GLN A 419 11.78 -3.12 10.70
C GLN A 419 10.51 -3.81 10.13
N PHE A 420 10.42 -5.14 10.23
CA PHE A 420 9.22 -5.88 9.84
C PHE A 420 8.27 -6.04 11.04
N ALA A 421 7.56 -4.98 11.41
CA ALA A 421 6.67 -4.97 12.59
C ALA A 421 5.67 -6.15 12.66
N PRO A 422 5.02 -6.58 11.55
CA PRO A 422 4.12 -7.73 11.60
C PRO A 422 4.84 -9.04 11.95
N LEU A 423 6.05 -9.25 11.41
CA LEU A 423 6.83 -10.45 11.71
C LEU A 423 7.31 -10.44 13.17
N THR A 424 7.75 -9.29 13.68
CA THR A 424 8.14 -9.11 15.09
C THR A 424 6.97 -9.44 16.03
N ALA A 425 5.75 -8.97 15.71
CA ALA A 425 4.56 -9.26 16.50
C ALA A 425 4.21 -10.76 16.50
N LEU A 426 4.30 -11.42 15.34
CA LEU A 426 4.07 -12.87 15.22
C LEU A 426 5.10 -13.68 16.00
N ILE A 427 6.39 -13.35 15.90
CA ILE A 427 7.48 -14.02 16.63
C ILE A 427 7.32 -13.81 18.14
N SER A 428 6.97 -12.60 18.57
CA SER A 428 6.71 -12.28 19.98
C SER A 428 5.53 -13.10 20.52
N GLY A 429 4.41 -13.17 19.79
CA GLY A 429 3.27 -14.01 20.15
C GLY A 429 3.63 -15.48 20.23
N LEU A 430 4.41 -15.99 19.26
CA LEU A 430 4.88 -17.37 19.25
C LEU A 430 5.78 -17.69 20.45
N LEU A 431 6.66 -16.76 20.84
CA LEU A 431 7.51 -16.89 22.03
C LEU A 431 6.69 -16.97 23.32
N VAL A 432 5.62 -16.19 23.45
CA VAL A 432 4.71 -16.27 24.60
C VAL A 432 4.03 -17.63 24.65
N ILE A 433 3.53 -18.13 23.52
CA ILE A 433 2.89 -19.44 23.43
C ILE A 433 3.89 -20.54 23.79
N LEU A 434 5.11 -20.51 23.24
CA LEU A 434 6.16 -21.48 23.58
C LEU A 434 6.54 -21.44 25.06
N GLY A 435 6.64 -20.26 25.66
CA GLY A 435 6.90 -20.11 27.09
C GLY A 435 5.78 -20.71 27.95
N GLN A 436 4.52 -20.46 27.60
CA GLN A 436 3.35 -21.05 28.25
C GLN A 436 3.34 -22.57 28.12
N VAL A 437 3.63 -23.09 26.92
CA VAL A 437 3.73 -24.53 26.67
C VAL A 437 4.83 -25.16 27.53
N LEU A 438 6.01 -24.55 27.61
CA LEU A 438 7.12 -25.03 28.42
C LEU A 438 6.73 -25.11 29.90
N VAL A 439 6.14 -24.05 30.46
CA VAL A 439 5.64 -24.05 31.84
C VAL A 439 4.58 -25.13 32.06
N GLY A 440 3.65 -25.30 31.13
CA GLY A 440 2.64 -26.35 31.19
C GLY A 440 3.24 -27.76 31.20
N VAL A 441 4.26 -28.03 30.37
CA VAL A 441 4.98 -29.31 30.35
C VAL A 441 5.68 -29.55 31.69
N VAL A 442 6.31 -28.53 32.28
CA VAL A 442 6.96 -28.65 33.59
C VAL A 442 5.93 -28.94 34.69
N VAL A 443 4.82 -28.22 34.73
CA VAL A 443 3.72 -28.46 35.68
C VAL A 443 3.18 -29.89 35.53
N PHE A 444 2.97 -30.35 34.30
CA PHE A 444 2.51 -31.71 34.03
C PHE A 444 3.51 -32.77 34.51
N ALA A 445 4.80 -32.58 34.23
CA ALA A 445 5.85 -33.51 34.62
C ALA A 445 5.96 -33.63 36.16
N VAL A 446 5.96 -32.51 36.87
CA VAL A 446 5.98 -32.48 38.34
C VAL A 446 4.73 -33.15 38.91
N GLY A 447 3.56 -32.86 38.34
CA GLY A 447 2.33 -33.45 38.82
C GLY A 447 2.20 -34.95 38.53
N LEU A 448 2.75 -35.46 37.42
CA LEU A 448 2.80 -36.89 37.14
C LEU A 448 3.70 -37.62 38.14
N TYR A 449 4.81 -36.98 38.55
CA TYR A 449 5.63 -37.48 39.64
C TYR A 449 4.85 -37.56 40.96
N LEU A 450 4.16 -36.49 41.35
CA LEU A 450 3.35 -36.46 42.57
C LEU A 450 2.23 -37.51 42.57
N ALA A 451 1.57 -37.73 41.43
CA ALA A 451 0.55 -38.76 41.28
C ALA A 451 1.11 -40.18 41.51
N ASN A 452 2.28 -40.47 40.96
CA ASN A 452 2.95 -41.76 41.16
C ASN A 452 3.45 -41.93 42.61
N LEU A 453 3.96 -40.87 43.23
CA LEU A 453 4.38 -40.89 44.63
C LEU A 453 3.18 -41.20 45.55
N ALA A 454 2.05 -40.51 45.35
CA ALA A 454 0.83 -40.77 46.09
C ALA A 454 0.36 -42.22 45.92
N TYR A 455 0.38 -42.74 44.69
CA TYR A 455 0.05 -44.15 44.44
C TYR A 455 0.93 -45.11 45.23
N GLN A 456 2.25 -44.90 45.22
CA GLN A 456 3.20 -45.77 45.90
C GLN A 456 3.00 -45.77 47.42
N LEU A 457 2.85 -44.58 48.03
CA LEU A 457 2.67 -44.42 49.48
C LEU A 457 1.35 -45.02 49.99
N LEU A 458 0.26 -44.86 49.21
CA LEU A 458 -1.05 -45.42 49.55
C LEU A 458 -1.12 -46.93 49.26
N ALA A 459 -0.43 -47.42 48.23
CA ALA A 459 -0.40 -48.85 47.93
C ALA A 459 0.42 -49.64 48.98
N SER A 460 1.44 -49.01 49.57
CA SER A 460 2.27 -49.64 50.60
C SER A 460 1.62 -49.74 51.99
N SER A 461 0.45 -49.15 52.20
CA SER A 461 -0.22 -49.10 53.52
C SER A 461 -0.88 -50.41 53.97
N GLY A 462 -0.80 -51.49 53.17
CA GLY A 462 -1.09 -52.87 53.59
C GLY A 462 -2.57 -53.30 53.72
N GLY A 463 -3.54 -52.39 53.66
CA GLY A 463 -4.97 -52.74 53.73
C GLY A 463 -5.50 -53.46 52.49
N ALA A 464 -6.54 -54.30 52.65
CA ALA A 464 -7.18 -55.04 51.54
C ALA A 464 -7.72 -54.12 50.40
N GLN A 465 -8.04 -52.86 50.74
CA GLN A 465 -8.54 -51.84 49.80
C GLN A 465 -7.47 -50.80 49.41
N ALA A 466 -6.23 -50.91 49.90
CA ALA A 466 -5.17 -49.92 49.71
C ALA A 466 -4.89 -49.64 48.23
N LYS A 467 -4.94 -50.68 47.37
CA LYS A 467 -4.75 -50.53 45.92
C LYS A 467 -5.85 -49.71 45.25
N LEU A 468 -7.11 -49.88 45.67
CA LEU A 468 -8.24 -49.12 45.12
C LEU A 468 -8.13 -47.64 45.48
N VAL A 469 -7.80 -47.35 46.74
CA VAL A 469 -7.61 -45.97 47.23
C VAL A 469 -6.39 -45.32 46.55
N ALA A 470 -5.28 -46.05 46.40
CA ALA A 470 -4.10 -45.59 45.69
C ALA A 470 -4.39 -45.25 44.22
N GLN A 471 -5.12 -46.13 43.51
CA GLN A 471 -5.50 -45.91 42.12
C GLN A 471 -6.42 -44.70 41.97
N ALA A 472 -7.43 -44.56 42.86
CA ALA A 472 -8.33 -43.41 42.86
C ALA A 472 -7.57 -42.10 43.10
N ALA A 473 -6.64 -42.07 44.07
CA ALA A 473 -5.81 -40.90 44.35
C ALA A 473 -4.93 -40.53 43.15
N ARG A 474 -4.31 -41.52 42.49
CA ARG A 474 -3.49 -41.28 41.28
C ARG A 474 -4.31 -40.67 40.15
N ILE A 475 -5.50 -41.21 39.88
CA ILE A 475 -6.40 -40.72 38.82
C ILE A 475 -6.86 -39.29 39.15
N ALA A 476 -7.22 -39.02 40.41
CA ALA A 476 -7.64 -37.68 40.84
C ALA A 476 -6.52 -36.64 40.68
N ILE A 477 -5.28 -36.97 41.10
CA ILE A 477 -4.13 -36.07 40.94
C ILE A 477 -3.79 -35.89 39.46
N LEU A 478 -3.81 -36.95 38.64
CA LEU A 478 -3.58 -36.84 37.20
C LEU A 478 -4.60 -35.95 36.51
N ALA A 479 -5.89 -36.08 36.84
CA ALA A 479 -6.93 -35.22 36.30
C ALA A 479 -6.67 -33.74 36.65
N LEU A 480 -6.34 -33.45 37.91
CA LEU A 480 -6.01 -32.10 38.39
C LEU A 480 -4.79 -31.51 37.70
N VAL A 481 -3.70 -32.27 37.64
CA VAL A 481 -2.44 -31.86 37.02
C VAL A 481 -2.61 -31.61 35.53
N SER A 482 -3.39 -32.45 34.85
CA SER A 482 -3.68 -32.29 33.42
C SER A 482 -4.43 -30.99 33.15
N ALA A 483 -5.46 -30.69 33.96
CA ALA A 483 -6.20 -29.44 33.87
C ALA A 483 -5.30 -28.23 34.13
N MET A 484 -4.49 -28.28 35.20
CA MET A 484 -3.58 -27.19 35.55
C MET A 484 -2.50 -26.99 34.47
N ALA A 485 -1.98 -28.06 33.89
CA ALA A 485 -1.02 -27.99 32.79
C ALA A 485 -1.65 -27.33 31.55
N LEU A 486 -2.82 -27.78 31.11
CA LEU A 486 -3.55 -27.19 29.98
C LEU A 486 -3.86 -25.70 30.21
N GLN A 487 -4.23 -25.35 31.45
CA GLN A 487 -4.44 -23.96 31.85
C GLN A 487 -3.15 -23.13 31.68
N GLN A 488 -1.99 -23.65 32.10
CA GLN A 488 -0.73 -22.91 31.98
C GLN A 488 -0.23 -22.81 30.55
N MET A 489 -0.60 -23.76 29.68
CA MET A 489 -0.35 -23.67 28.23
C MET A 489 -1.22 -22.60 27.53
N GLY A 490 -2.16 -21.95 28.25
CA GLY A 490 -3.08 -20.97 27.68
C GLY A 490 -4.20 -21.58 26.84
N ILE A 491 -4.36 -22.92 26.86
CA ILE A 491 -5.32 -23.62 26.02
C ILE A 491 -6.69 -23.55 26.68
N ALA A 492 -7.56 -22.69 26.13
CA ALA A 492 -8.98 -22.59 26.50
C ALA A 492 -9.21 -22.56 28.02
N THR A 493 -8.45 -21.70 28.73
CA THR A 493 -8.41 -21.64 30.20
C THR A 493 -9.80 -21.55 30.83
N SER A 494 -10.72 -20.78 30.25
CA SER A 494 -12.11 -20.69 30.71
C SER A 494 -12.88 -22.01 30.58
N ILE A 495 -12.68 -22.75 29.49
CA ILE A 495 -13.34 -24.05 29.27
C ILE A 495 -12.80 -25.07 30.27
N VAL A 496 -11.48 -25.12 30.45
CA VAL A 496 -10.84 -26.03 31.42
C VAL A 496 -11.31 -25.73 32.85
N ASN A 497 -11.31 -24.46 33.26
CA ASN A 497 -11.77 -24.05 34.59
C ASN A 497 -13.24 -24.39 34.82
N LEU A 498 -14.11 -24.15 33.84
CA LEU A 498 -15.53 -24.49 33.93
C LEU A 498 -15.75 -26.00 33.99
N ALA A 499 -15.15 -26.76 33.08
CA ALA A 499 -15.31 -28.21 33.01
C ALA A 499 -14.82 -28.88 34.30
N PHE A 500 -13.67 -28.46 34.81
CA PHE A 500 -13.11 -29.01 36.04
C PHE A 500 -13.87 -28.56 37.29
N GLY A 501 -14.27 -27.29 37.35
CA GLY A 501 -15.12 -26.78 38.42
C GLY A 501 -16.46 -27.51 38.50
N LEU A 502 -17.09 -27.78 37.34
CA LEU A 502 -18.32 -28.58 37.26
C LEU A 502 -18.09 -30.04 37.63
N LEU A 503 -16.98 -30.64 37.18
CA LEU A 503 -16.64 -32.03 37.51
C LEU A 503 -16.43 -32.20 39.02
N PHE A 504 -15.62 -31.33 39.65
CA PHE A 504 -15.43 -31.34 41.09
C PHE A 504 -16.71 -31.03 41.85
N GLY A 505 -17.52 -30.09 41.35
CA GLY A 505 -18.85 -29.82 41.89
C GLY A 505 -19.75 -31.06 41.86
N ALA A 506 -19.80 -31.77 40.73
CA ALA A 506 -20.60 -32.98 40.57
C ALA A 506 -20.12 -34.12 41.48
N VAL A 507 -18.80 -34.33 41.59
CA VAL A 507 -18.22 -35.33 42.50
C VAL A 507 -18.52 -34.97 43.96
N ALA A 508 -18.39 -33.70 44.35
CA ALA A 508 -18.70 -33.25 45.70
C ALA A 508 -20.18 -33.51 46.05
N VAL A 509 -21.10 -33.20 45.13
CA VAL A 509 -22.53 -33.49 45.31
C VAL A 509 -22.78 -35.00 45.39
N ALA A 510 -22.17 -35.80 44.51
CA ALA A 510 -22.34 -37.26 44.53
C ALA A 510 -21.87 -37.88 45.85
N VAL A 511 -20.72 -37.45 46.38
CA VAL A 511 -20.20 -37.89 47.68
C VAL A 511 -21.11 -37.46 48.82
N ALA A 512 -21.56 -36.20 48.82
CA ALA A 512 -22.48 -35.69 49.84
C ALA A 512 -23.80 -36.48 49.86
N VAL A 513 -24.35 -36.81 48.69
CA VAL A 513 -25.57 -37.60 48.53
C VAL A 513 -25.36 -39.05 48.98
N ALA A 514 -24.28 -39.70 48.53
CA ALA A 514 -23.98 -41.08 48.89
C ALA A 514 -23.77 -41.25 50.40
N PHE A 515 -23.07 -40.32 51.04
CA PHE A 515 -22.84 -40.36 52.48
C PHE A 515 -24.11 -39.98 53.27
N GLY A 516 -24.86 -38.98 52.79
CA GLY A 516 -26.11 -38.55 53.42
C GLY A 516 -27.15 -39.65 53.48
N PHE A 517 -27.38 -40.36 52.36
CA PHE A 517 -28.31 -41.49 52.34
C PHE A 517 -27.74 -42.73 53.06
N GLY A 518 -26.44 -43.02 52.90
CA GLY A 518 -25.83 -44.21 53.50
C GLY A 518 -25.69 -44.17 55.04
N SER A 519 -25.71 -42.99 55.65
CA SER A 519 -25.63 -42.82 57.12
C SER A 519 -26.99 -42.57 57.79
N MET A 520 -28.08 -42.52 57.01
CA MET A 520 -29.41 -42.17 57.51
C MET A 520 -29.91 -43.12 58.59
N ASP A 521 -29.72 -44.43 58.41
CA ASP A 521 -30.17 -45.45 59.36
C ASP A 521 -29.40 -45.37 60.69
N VAL A 522 -28.07 -45.20 60.60
CA VAL A 522 -27.19 -45.06 61.77
C VAL A 522 -27.51 -43.79 62.55
N ALA A 523 -27.72 -42.67 61.84
CA ALA A 523 -28.13 -41.41 62.47
C ALA A 523 -29.52 -41.54 63.11
N GLY A 524 -30.45 -42.23 62.45
CA GLY A 524 -31.78 -42.49 62.96
C GLY A 524 -31.78 -43.35 64.24
N GLU A 525 -30.97 -44.41 64.28
CA GLU A 525 -30.79 -45.25 65.46
C GLU A 525 -30.15 -44.47 66.61
N GLN A 526 -29.12 -43.67 66.34
CA GLN A 526 -28.46 -42.88 67.38
C GLN A 526 -29.41 -41.84 68.00
N VAL A 527 -30.23 -41.18 67.18
CA VAL A 527 -31.25 -40.23 67.65
C VAL A 527 -32.33 -40.96 68.45
N ARG A 528 -32.76 -42.16 68.03
CA ARG A 528 -33.72 -42.96 68.79
C ARG A 528 -33.16 -43.41 70.14
N HIS A 529 -31.89 -43.80 70.20
CA HIS A 529 -31.21 -44.18 71.43
C HIS A 529 -31.14 -43.00 72.40
N TRP A 530 -30.74 -41.81 71.91
CA TRP A 530 -30.78 -40.58 72.70
C TRP A 530 -32.19 -40.27 73.21
N LEU A 531 -33.21 -40.42 72.37
CA LEU A 531 -34.60 -40.18 72.77
C LEU A 531 -35.09 -41.16 73.86
N GLN A 532 -34.63 -42.41 73.80
CA GLN A 532 -34.92 -43.42 74.82
C GLN A 532 -34.20 -43.14 76.14
N ASP A 533 -32.92 -42.75 76.09
CA ASP A 533 -32.14 -42.37 77.27
C ASP A 533 -32.76 -41.16 77.99
N PHE A 534 -33.35 -40.21 77.24
CA PHE A 534 -34.10 -39.10 77.83
C PHE A 534 -35.41 -39.55 78.48
N LYS A 535 -36.19 -40.44 77.84
CA LYS A 535 -37.44 -40.97 78.43
C LYS A 535 -37.22 -41.79 79.69
N GLN A 536 -36.17 -42.62 79.72
CA GLN A 536 -35.83 -43.43 80.89
C GLN A 536 -35.41 -42.59 82.11
N LYS A 537 -34.87 -41.39 81.86
CA LYS A 537 -34.46 -40.44 82.90
C LYS A 537 -35.65 -39.71 83.53
N ASP A 538 -36.72 -39.49 82.78
CA ASP A 538 -37.97 -38.92 83.28
C ASP A 538 -38.82 -39.96 84.06
N ASP A 539 -38.85 -41.23 83.62
CA ASP A 539 -39.57 -42.31 84.32
C ASP A 539 -38.91 -42.72 85.65
N ALA A 540 -37.61 -42.43 85.85
CA ALA A 540 -36.90 -42.64 87.11
C ALA A 540 -37.06 -41.49 88.12
N ALA A 541 -37.74 -40.40 87.74
CA ALA A 541 -37.97 -39.21 88.56
C ALA A 541 -39.42 -39.08 89.10
N VAL A 542 -40.24 -40.12 88.89
CA VAL A 542 -41.57 -40.32 89.50
C VAL A 542 -41.51 -41.52 90.43
#